data_AF-A0A1E1XR55-F1
#
_entry.id   AF-A0A1E1XR55-F1
#
_cell.length_a   1.000
_cell.length_b   1.000
_cell.length_c   1.000
_cell.angle_alpha   90.00
_cell.angle_beta   90.00
_cell.angle_gamma   90.00
#
_symmetry.space_group_name_H-M   'P 1'
#
loop_
_entity.id
_entity.type
_entity.pdbx_description
1 polymer ?
#
loop_
_entity_poly.entity_id
_entity_poly.type
_entity_poly.pdbx_seq_one_letter_code
_entity_poly.pdbx_strand_id
1 'polypeptide(L)'
;PLEERPLPELYSLWRLAGGDAETELRKQGCLRAKPPICTLPCIVLLEGEELGQKKDAVFFYDDTVVLLPTEQLCQRLKGMDPSLYYPLIETGQNVPPSPNSSNDLSNTAALPVIIREKDIEYQLQRVILYNRLLEAYPYQKQRIIHEAKLDIPPLYRALIWSALLDVQGDLLREYEAIDKETPTPTDRQIEVDIPRCHQYDELLSSPSAHAKFKRLLKAWVISHPHYVYWQGLDSLCAPFLHLHFNDEASAYACLSTFISRYLYDFFLQDNSQVIKEYLAVFSHLVAFHDPELTNHLDSIGFLPELYSIPWFLTMYTHVFPLHKIFHLWDTLLLGRDSFPLCVGVAILQQLRTDLLSFGFNECILLFSDMPEIDIQRCVQDSIRIFCSTPQSSTFRAHARPGSQPQDPLGMSPVALEELKAELCPRISAHDLLGVLEMSRRDSSKLNLLVVDVRPPDEYQRGTIPGALNIPPGSGEPGQWGEPLQSALQGGRMVVVAGSQKEHNTAVSAANGLVRSGQARVCLLHGGVEALRTAGLLE
;
A
#
# COMPACT_ATOMS: atom_id res chain seq x y z
N PRO A 1 9.86 -17.69 32.35
CA PRO A 1 9.38 -17.47 30.97
C PRO A 1 10.22 -16.48 30.15
N LEU A 2 10.62 -15.31 30.70
CA LEU A 2 11.49 -14.37 29.97
C LEU A 2 12.85 -14.99 29.62
N GLU A 3 13.41 -15.82 30.50
CA GLU A 3 14.67 -16.54 30.29
C GLU A 3 14.65 -17.50 29.09
N GLU A 4 13.47 -17.94 28.64
CA GLU A 4 13.30 -18.84 27.51
C GLU A 4 13.15 -18.08 26.18
N ARG A 5 13.13 -16.74 26.21
CA ARG A 5 12.88 -15.92 25.02
C ARG A 5 14.17 -15.56 24.28
N PRO A 6 14.12 -15.47 22.95
CA PRO A 6 15.24 -14.96 22.16
C PRO A 6 15.69 -13.57 22.60
N LEU A 7 17.00 -13.33 22.52
CA LEU A 7 17.61 -12.04 22.88
C LEU A 7 16.99 -10.83 22.14
N PRO A 8 16.67 -10.90 20.83
CA PRO A 8 16.01 -9.79 20.14
C PRO A 8 14.65 -9.41 20.74
N GLU A 9 13.86 -10.40 21.17
CA GLU A 9 12.57 -10.14 21.83
C GLU A 9 12.78 -9.46 23.18
N LEU A 10 13.70 -9.97 24.00
CA LEU A 10 14.03 -9.39 25.30
C LEU A 10 14.54 -7.96 25.17
N TYR A 11 15.42 -7.70 24.20
CA TYR A 11 15.94 -6.36 23.94
C TYR A 11 14.83 -5.41 23.47
N SER A 12 13.93 -5.86 22.59
CA SER A 12 12.78 -5.05 22.14
C SER A 12 11.85 -4.69 23.29
N LEU A 13 11.51 -5.65 24.15
CA LEU A 13 10.66 -5.42 25.33
C LEU A 13 11.35 -4.54 26.36
N TRP A 14 12.67 -4.71 26.56
CA TRP A 14 13.47 -3.85 27.43
C TRP A 14 13.44 -2.39 26.97
N ARG A 15 13.56 -2.14 25.65
CA ARG A 15 13.40 -0.79 25.09
C ARG A 15 12.01 -0.22 25.33
N LEU A 16 10.95 -1.01 25.14
CA LEU A 16 9.57 -0.60 25.44
C LEU A 16 9.35 -0.30 26.93
N ALA A 17 10.09 -0.96 27.82
CA ALA A 17 10.07 -0.67 29.25
C ALA A 17 10.80 0.65 29.64
N GLY A 18 11.42 1.33 28.67
CA GLY A 18 12.19 2.56 28.88
C GLY A 18 13.71 2.38 28.82
N GLY A 19 14.19 1.18 28.44
CA GLY A 19 15.61 0.90 28.27
C GLY A 19 16.22 1.63 27.07
N ASP A 20 17.41 2.19 27.26
CA ASP A 20 18.16 2.87 26.21
C ASP A 20 19.66 2.51 26.33
N ALA A 21 20.16 1.79 25.32
CA ALA A 21 21.52 1.24 25.36
C ALA A 21 22.58 2.34 25.32
N GLU A 22 22.38 3.41 24.53
CA GLU A 22 23.34 4.51 24.48
C GLU A 22 23.43 5.24 25.82
N THR A 23 22.30 5.46 26.47
CA THR A 23 22.21 6.10 27.77
C THR A 23 22.92 5.25 28.82
N GLU A 24 22.76 3.93 28.78
CA GLU A 24 23.46 3.05 29.72
C GLU A 24 24.97 3.02 29.44
N LEU A 25 25.39 2.93 28.19
CA LEU A 25 26.81 3.04 27.80
C LEU A 25 27.43 4.40 28.18
N ARG A 26 26.68 5.50 28.11
CA ARG A 26 27.13 6.83 28.57
C ARG A 26 27.32 6.86 30.08
N LYS A 27 26.40 6.28 30.87
CA LYS A 27 26.53 6.20 32.34
C LYS A 27 27.76 5.41 32.77
N GLN A 28 28.08 4.34 32.05
CA GLN A 28 29.27 3.53 32.28
C GLN A 28 30.56 4.17 31.71
N GLY A 29 30.45 5.32 31.05
CA GLY A 29 31.60 6.05 30.48
C GLY A 29 32.20 5.44 29.21
N CYS A 30 31.53 4.43 28.64
CA CYS A 30 31.90 3.76 27.38
C CYS A 30 31.59 4.66 26.16
N LEU A 31 30.47 5.37 26.18
CA LEU A 31 30.14 6.39 25.18
C LEU A 31 30.45 7.78 25.73
N ARG A 32 31.35 8.50 25.06
CA ARG A 32 31.72 9.88 25.39
C ARG A 32 31.35 10.80 24.23
N ALA A 33 30.43 11.73 24.48
CA ALA A 33 30.14 12.79 23.52
C ALA A 33 31.34 13.75 23.46
N LYS A 34 31.97 13.86 22.28
CA LYS A 34 33.01 14.86 22.03
C LYS A 34 32.44 16.01 21.18
N PRO A 35 32.80 17.27 21.46
CA PRO A 35 32.46 18.38 20.58
C PRO A 35 32.95 18.11 19.16
N PRO A 36 32.19 18.44 18.09
CA PRO A 36 32.60 18.21 16.70
C PRO A 36 33.95 18.84 16.33
N ILE A 37 34.31 19.96 16.95
CA ILE A 37 35.62 20.60 16.75
C ILE A 37 36.79 19.72 17.21
N CYS A 38 36.54 18.79 18.15
CA CYS A 38 37.52 17.83 18.64
C CYS A 38 37.59 16.56 17.79
N THR A 39 36.77 16.42 16.75
CA THR A 39 36.76 15.28 15.80
C THR A 39 37.22 15.69 14.40
N LEU A 40 37.84 16.86 14.25
CA LEU A 40 38.41 17.31 12.98
C LEU A 40 39.55 16.37 12.52
N PRO A 41 39.66 16.11 11.20
CA PRO A 41 40.68 15.21 10.66
C PRO A 41 42.09 15.74 10.93
N CYS A 42 43.06 14.82 11.01
CA CYS A 42 44.48 15.18 11.10
C CYS A 42 44.93 15.84 9.79
N ILE A 43 45.45 17.06 9.89
CA ILE A 43 46.02 17.82 8.78
C ILE A 43 47.55 17.71 8.88
N VAL A 44 48.20 17.29 7.81
CA VAL A 44 49.66 17.28 7.70
C VAL A 44 50.07 18.53 6.93
N LEU A 45 50.85 19.41 7.57
CA LEU A 45 51.42 20.60 6.94
C LEU A 45 52.58 20.20 6.00
N LEU A 46 52.92 21.08 5.06
CA LEU A 46 54.02 20.87 4.11
C LEU A 46 55.37 20.71 4.80
N GLU A 47 55.53 21.30 5.98
CA GLU A 47 56.70 21.17 6.85
C GLU A 47 56.77 19.82 7.60
N GLY A 48 55.76 18.96 7.43
CA GLY A 48 55.67 17.64 8.09
C GLY A 48 55.07 17.70 9.51
N GLU A 49 54.58 18.85 9.96
CA GLU A 49 53.87 18.98 11.23
C GLU A 49 52.43 18.43 11.09
N GLU A 50 52.07 17.51 11.98
CA GLU A 50 50.71 16.99 12.10
C GLU A 50 49.90 17.84 13.09
N LEU A 51 48.82 18.45 12.61
CA LEU A 51 47.85 19.21 13.41
C LEU A 51 46.49 18.50 13.38
N GLY A 52 46.03 18.03 14.52
CA GLY A 52 44.72 17.37 14.65
C GLY A 52 44.74 16.25 15.68
N GLN A 53 43.75 15.35 15.63
CA GLN A 53 43.65 14.26 16.61
C GLN A 53 44.84 13.29 16.51
N LYS A 54 45.58 13.14 17.62
CA LYS A 54 46.39 11.94 17.89
C LYS A 54 45.44 10.75 18.08
N LYS A 55 45.77 9.58 17.52
CA LYS A 55 44.97 8.33 17.58
C LYS A 55 44.21 8.20 18.91
N ASP A 56 42.91 8.43 18.84
CA ASP A 56 42.02 8.42 20.00
C ASP A 56 41.77 6.98 20.42
N ALA A 57 41.77 6.71 21.74
CA ALA A 57 41.56 5.36 22.24
C ALA A 57 40.17 4.81 21.88
N VAL A 58 39.23 5.70 21.55
CA VAL A 58 37.87 5.43 21.05
C VAL A 58 37.86 4.62 19.74
N PHE A 59 38.96 4.64 18.96
CA PHE A 59 39.07 3.82 17.74
C PHE A 59 39.63 2.41 18.00
N PHE A 60 40.05 2.10 19.23
CA PHE A 60 40.40 0.72 19.60
C PHE A 60 39.14 -0.05 19.98
N TYR A 61 39.16 -1.35 19.69
CA TYR A 61 38.14 -2.27 20.16
C TYR A 61 38.13 -2.27 21.70
N ASP A 62 36.99 -1.96 22.29
CA ASP A 62 36.72 -2.02 23.73
C ASP A 62 35.84 -3.25 23.99
N ASP A 63 36.36 -4.21 24.75
CA ASP A 63 35.68 -5.45 25.11
C ASP A 63 34.88 -5.33 26.42
N THR A 64 34.69 -4.12 26.94
CA THR A 64 33.90 -3.85 28.14
C THR A 64 32.46 -4.35 27.97
N VAL A 65 32.06 -5.27 28.85
CA VAL A 65 30.69 -5.77 28.91
C VAL A 65 29.89 -4.91 29.88
N VAL A 66 28.84 -4.25 29.37
CA VAL A 66 27.88 -3.50 30.18
C VAL A 66 26.62 -4.33 30.39
N LEU A 67 26.27 -4.56 31.65
CA LEU A 67 25.04 -5.23 32.03
C LEU A 67 23.87 -4.25 31.93
N LEU A 68 22.86 -4.59 31.12
CA LEU A 68 21.65 -3.78 30.99
C LEU A 68 20.67 -4.09 32.14
N PRO A 69 20.14 -3.07 32.83
CA PRO A 69 19.24 -3.26 33.97
C PRO A 69 17.87 -3.81 33.54
N THR A 70 17.40 -4.89 34.17
CA THR A 70 16.13 -5.55 33.80
C THR A 70 14.98 -5.30 34.77
N GLU A 71 15.20 -4.54 35.85
CA GLU A 71 14.24 -4.38 36.95
C GLU A 71 12.91 -3.77 36.47
N GLN A 72 12.98 -2.71 35.64
CA GLN A 72 11.80 -2.05 35.09
C GLN A 72 10.99 -2.98 34.18
N LEU A 73 11.68 -3.73 33.31
CA LEU A 73 11.04 -4.73 32.45
C LEU A 73 10.32 -5.80 33.28
N CYS A 74 11.01 -6.38 34.27
CA CYS A 74 10.43 -7.38 35.17
C CYS A 74 9.24 -6.81 35.96
N GLN A 75 9.32 -5.55 36.40
CA GLN A 75 8.23 -4.88 37.12
C GLN A 75 6.99 -4.68 36.22
N ARG A 76 7.19 -4.23 34.98
CA ARG A 76 6.11 -4.01 34.00
C ARG A 76 5.40 -5.32 33.64
N LEU A 77 6.11 -6.43 33.58
CA LEU A 77 5.56 -7.72 33.17
C LEU A 77 5.10 -8.62 34.33
N LYS A 78 5.19 -8.15 35.57
CA LYS A 78 4.91 -8.95 36.77
C LYS A 78 3.45 -9.43 36.86
N GLY A 79 2.51 -8.69 36.29
CA GLY A 79 1.06 -8.96 36.34
C GLY A 79 0.52 -9.79 35.18
N MET A 80 1.36 -10.21 34.24
CA MET A 80 0.91 -10.91 33.03
C MET A 80 0.30 -12.28 33.37
N ASP A 81 -0.83 -12.61 32.74
CA ASP A 81 -1.47 -13.92 32.87
C ASP A 81 -0.52 -15.05 32.40
N PRO A 82 -0.19 -16.04 33.25
CA PRO A 82 0.61 -17.20 32.86
C PRO A 82 0.06 -17.97 31.65
N SER A 83 -1.25 -17.94 31.43
CA SER A 83 -1.91 -18.63 30.30
C SER A 83 -1.39 -18.17 28.94
N LEU A 84 -0.85 -16.95 28.87
CA LEU A 84 -0.23 -16.39 27.67
C LEU A 84 0.89 -17.29 27.12
N TYR A 85 1.62 -17.98 28.00
CA TYR A 85 2.74 -18.84 27.64
C TYR A 85 2.32 -20.26 27.23
N TYR A 86 1.04 -20.62 27.39
CA TYR A 86 0.57 -21.96 27.03
C TYR A 86 0.59 -22.19 25.51
N PRO A 87 0.78 -23.43 25.03
CA PRO A 87 0.71 -23.75 23.61
C PRO A 87 -0.59 -23.27 22.98
N LEU A 88 -0.53 -22.81 21.73
CA LEU A 88 -1.72 -22.43 20.98
C LEU A 88 -2.49 -23.70 20.62
N ILE A 89 -3.63 -23.95 21.29
CA ILE A 89 -4.52 -25.07 21.00
C ILE A 89 -5.69 -24.57 20.18
N GLU A 90 -5.69 -24.85 18.88
CA GLU A 90 -6.82 -24.57 18.00
C GLU A 90 -7.85 -25.70 18.11
N THR A 91 -8.94 -25.44 18.84
CA THR A 91 -10.12 -26.28 18.68
C THR A 91 -10.83 -25.82 17.40
N GLY A 92 -11.28 -26.75 16.53
CA GLY A 92 -11.89 -26.43 15.22
C GLY A 92 -13.20 -25.64 15.29
N GLN A 93 -13.55 -25.07 16.44
CA GLN A 93 -14.56 -24.04 16.60
C GLN A 93 -13.84 -22.69 16.62
N ASN A 94 -14.28 -21.75 15.79
CA ASN A 94 -13.99 -20.32 15.96
C ASN A 94 -14.59 -19.85 17.29
N VAL A 95 -13.99 -20.26 18.42
CA VAL A 95 -14.37 -19.78 19.74
C VAL A 95 -13.82 -18.35 19.80
N PRO A 96 -14.69 -17.33 19.94
CA PRO A 96 -14.22 -15.99 20.23
C PRO A 96 -13.34 -16.05 21.49
N PRO A 97 -12.30 -15.21 21.62
CA PRO A 97 -11.50 -15.20 22.83
C PRO A 97 -12.41 -15.14 24.06
N SER A 98 -12.13 -16.00 25.04
CA SER A 98 -12.84 -16.06 26.32
C SER A 98 -13.00 -14.64 26.89
N PRO A 99 -14.20 -14.22 27.33
CA PRO A 99 -14.45 -12.87 27.86
C PRO A 99 -13.75 -12.60 29.20
N ASN A 100 -12.93 -13.53 29.71
CA ASN A 100 -12.26 -13.42 30.99
C ASN A 100 -10.76 -13.08 30.91
N SER A 101 -10.18 -12.85 29.72
CA SER A 101 -8.85 -12.24 29.61
C SER A 101 -8.99 -10.71 29.68
N SER A 102 -8.85 -10.14 30.88
CA SER A 102 -8.65 -8.70 31.19
C SER A 102 -9.30 -7.70 30.21
N ASN A 103 -10.42 -7.09 30.62
CA ASN A 103 -11.11 -6.00 29.89
C ASN A 103 -10.18 -4.90 29.34
N ASP A 104 -9.00 -4.69 29.93
CA ASP A 104 -8.03 -3.68 29.49
C ASP A 104 -7.39 -3.98 28.12
N LEU A 105 -7.26 -5.25 27.73
CA LEU A 105 -6.59 -5.63 26.49
C LEU A 105 -7.47 -5.50 25.25
N SER A 106 -8.77 -5.79 25.38
CA SER A 106 -9.73 -5.47 24.31
C SER A 106 -9.85 -3.96 24.14
N ASN A 107 -9.70 -3.18 25.22
CA ASN A 107 -9.65 -1.73 25.17
C ASN A 107 -8.38 -1.24 24.45
N THR A 108 -7.19 -1.78 24.77
CA THR A 108 -5.93 -1.42 24.08
C THR A 108 -5.95 -1.78 22.61
N ALA A 109 -6.55 -2.92 22.24
CA ALA A 109 -6.70 -3.32 20.83
C ALA A 109 -7.53 -2.32 19.99
N ALA A 110 -8.41 -1.53 20.63
CA ALA A 110 -9.18 -0.47 19.97
C ALA A 110 -8.42 0.87 19.85
N LEU A 111 -7.25 1.01 20.49
CA LEU A 111 -6.45 2.21 20.41
C LEU A 111 -5.70 2.34 19.07
N PRO A 112 -5.33 3.57 18.66
CA PRO A 112 -4.44 3.80 17.52
C PRO A 112 -3.19 2.91 17.54
N VAL A 113 -2.76 2.45 16.36
CA VAL A 113 -1.60 1.55 16.19
C VAL A 113 -0.35 2.08 16.90
N ILE A 114 -0.07 3.38 16.80
CA ILE A 114 1.09 4.02 17.41
C ILE A 114 1.10 3.86 18.94
N ILE A 115 -0.08 3.84 19.57
CA ILE A 115 -0.20 3.61 21.02
C ILE A 115 0.03 2.12 21.32
N ARG A 116 -0.57 1.23 20.53
CA ARG A 116 -0.39 -0.23 20.65
C ARG A 116 1.06 -0.67 20.46
N GLU A 117 1.81 -0.03 19.57
CA GLU A 117 3.24 -0.31 19.33
C GLU A 117 4.13 0.06 20.54
N LYS A 118 3.67 0.96 21.41
CA LYS A 118 4.38 1.39 22.63
C LYS A 118 3.92 0.65 23.89
N ASP A 119 2.81 -0.08 23.82
CA ASP A 119 2.27 -0.84 24.94
C ASP A 119 3.00 -2.17 25.09
N ILE A 120 3.75 -2.31 26.19
CA ILE A 120 4.61 -3.47 26.42
C ILE A 120 3.83 -4.78 26.59
N GLU A 121 2.69 -4.75 27.27
CA GLU A 121 1.89 -5.94 27.55
C GLU A 121 1.26 -6.43 26.26
N TYR A 122 0.67 -5.50 25.50
CA TYR A 122 0.11 -5.77 24.19
C TYR A 122 1.17 -6.32 23.23
N GLN A 123 2.34 -5.66 23.12
CA GLN A 123 3.41 -6.12 22.24
C GLN A 123 3.93 -7.51 22.63
N LEU A 124 4.09 -7.81 23.92
CA LEU A 124 4.49 -9.14 24.37
C LEU A 124 3.51 -10.22 23.88
N GLN A 125 2.20 -9.95 23.94
CA GLN A 125 1.20 -10.90 23.46
C GLN A 125 1.25 -11.10 21.96
N ARG A 126 1.35 -10.01 21.19
CA ARG A 126 1.49 -10.09 19.73
C ARG A 126 2.76 -10.85 19.34
N VAL A 127 3.88 -10.58 19.99
CA VAL A 127 5.16 -11.27 19.78
C VAL A 127 5.03 -12.77 20.03
N ILE A 128 4.43 -13.19 21.15
CA ILE A 128 4.19 -14.61 21.45
C ILE A 128 3.33 -15.29 20.38
N LEU A 129 2.23 -14.64 20.01
CA LEU A 129 1.32 -15.17 19.01
C LEU A 129 2.03 -15.36 17.67
N TYR A 130 2.70 -14.32 17.16
CA TYR A 130 3.35 -14.39 15.86
C TYR A 130 4.55 -15.33 15.85
N ASN A 131 5.32 -15.47 16.94
CA ASN A 131 6.37 -16.48 17.01
C ASN A 131 5.82 -17.88 16.71
N ARG A 132 4.70 -18.24 17.37
CA ARG A 132 4.04 -19.54 17.16
C ARG A 132 3.48 -19.70 15.74
N LEU A 133 2.86 -18.65 15.20
CA LEU A 133 2.28 -18.69 13.85
C LEU A 133 3.36 -18.80 12.77
N LEU A 134 4.49 -18.12 12.95
CA LEU A 134 5.62 -18.15 12.01
C LEU A 134 6.36 -19.48 12.06
N GLU A 135 6.53 -20.09 13.25
CA GLU A 135 7.07 -21.46 13.37
C GLU A 135 6.20 -22.49 12.63
N ALA A 136 4.90 -22.26 12.54
CA ALA A 136 3.94 -23.13 11.85
C ALA A 136 3.66 -22.70 10.39
N TYR A 137 4.34 -21.68 9.86
CA TYR A 137 4.22 -21.25 8.47
C TYR A 137 4.83 -22.33 7.53
N PRO A 138 4.21 -22.69 6.39
CA PRO A 138 3.05 -22.04 5.74
C PRO A 138 1.66 -22.49 6.20
N TYR A 139 1.54 -23.51 7.04
CA TYR A 139 0.25 -24.11 7.38
C TYR A 139 -0.69 -23.10 8.07
N GLN A 140 -0.15 -22.19 8.87
CA GLN A 140 -0.90 -21.14 9.57
C GLN A 140 -1.00 -19.80 8.83
N LYS A 141 -0.72 -19.76 7.51
CA LYS A 141 -0.76 -18.52 6.71
C LYS A 141 -2.09 -17.77 6.83
N GLN A 142 -3.22 -18.46 6.82
CA GLN A 142 -4.54 -17.82 6.94
C GLN A 142 -4.72 -17.14 8.31
N ARG A 143 -4.18 -17.73 9.37
CA ARG A 143 -4.19 -17.13 10.71
C ARG A 143 -3.29 -15.90 10.78
N ILE A 144 -2.10 -15.95 10.16
CA ILE A 144 -1.22 -14.77 10.03
C ILE A 144 -1.95 -13.62 9.31
N ILE A 145 -2.62 -13.90 8.19
CA ILE A 145 -3.42 -12.89 7.47
C ILE A 145 -4.54 -12.32 8.34
N HIS A 146 -5.23 -13.18 9.09
CA HIS A 146 -6.30 -12.74 10.00
C HIS A 146 -5.78 -11.81 11.09
N GLU A 147 -4.68 -12.17 11.74
CA GLU A 147 -4.07 -11.36 12.80
C GLU A 147 -3.47 -10.06 12.27
N ALA A 148 -2.89 -10.08 11.06
CA ALA A 148 -2.29 -8.92 10.43
C ALA A 148 -3.32 -7.84 10.07
N LYS A 149 -4.59 -8.22 9.86
CA LYS A 149 -5.70 -7.26 9.69
C LYS A 149 -5.95 -6.41 10.94
N LEU A 150 -5.54 -6.87 12.12
CA LEU A 150 -5.62 -6.09 13.36
C LEU A 150 -4.43 -5.14 13.50
N ASP A 151 -3.21 -5.69 13.37
CA ASP A 151 -1.93 -4.99 13.24
C ASP A 151 -0.77 -5.98 13.05
N ILE A 152 0.41 -5.43 12.80
CA ILE A 152 1.67 -6.15 12.69
C ILE A 152 2.64 -5.58 13.74
N PRO A 153 3.13 -6.40 14.70
CA PRO A 153 4.07 -5.93 15.70
C PRO A 153 5.42 -5.59 15.08
N PRO A 154 6.06 -4.46 15.44
CA PRO A 154 7.29 -4.01 14.79
C PRO A 154 8.43 -5.01 14.78
N LEU A 155 8.60 -5.76 15.86
CA LEU A 155 9.68 -6.74 16.00
C LEU A 155 9.60 -7.86 14.94
N TYR A 156 8.40 -8.33 14.62
CA TYR A 156 8.18 -9.43 13.68
C TYR A 156 7.77 -8.97 12.28
N ARG A 157 7.68 -7.65 12.04
CA ARG A 157 7.22 -7.08 10.76
C ARG A 157 7.93 -7.67 9.56
N ALA A 158 9.25 -7.80 9.61
CA ALA A 158 10.07 -8.38 8.55
C ALA A 158 9.60 -9.80 8.15
N LEU A 159 9.45 -10.68 9.14
CA LEU A 159 9.04 -12.07 8.92
C LEU A 159 7.56 -12.18 8.51
N ILE A 160 6.69 -11.34 9.08
CA ILE A 160 5.27 -11.30 8.73
C ILE A 160 5.09 -10.82 7.29
N TRP A 161 5.79 -9.77 6.87
CA TRP A 161 5.78 -9.30 5.48
C TRP A 161 6.29 -10.36 4.52
N SER A 162 7.37 -11.06 4.88
CA SER A 162 7.89 -12.20 4.10
C SER A 162 6.81 -13.28 3.91
N ALA A 163 6.08 -13.62 4.99
CA ALA A 163 4.99 -14.58 4.94
C ALA A 163 3.78 -14.11 4.12
N LEU A 164 3.43 -12.82 4.20
CA LEU A 164 2.35 -12.19 3.41
C LEU A 164 2.69 -12.09 1.92
N LEU A 165 3.98 -12.01 1.60
CA LEU A 165 4.52 -12.03 0.24
C LEU A 165 4.75 -13.44 -0.29
N ASP A 166 4.52 -14.49 0.49
CA ASP A 166 4.79 -15.88 0.10
C ASP A 166 6.25 -16.16 -0.24
N VAL A 167 7.17 -15.49 0.46
CA VAL A 167 8.61 -15.73 0.32
C VAL A 167 8.98 -17.04 1.01
N GLN A 168 9.44 -18.00 0.22
CA GLN A 168 9.83 -19.35 0.66
C GLN A 168 10.99 -19.87 -0.20
N GLY A 169 11.66 -20.92 0.27
CA GLY A 169 12.75 -21.60 -0.44
C GLY A 169 14.13 -21.30 0.14
N ASP A 170 15.16 -21.67 -0.62
CA ASP A 170 16.56 -21.47 -0.24
C ASP A 170 17.05 -20.09 -0.72
N LEU A 171 16.57 -19.05 -0.01
CA LEU A 171 16.78 -17.65 -0.39
C LEU A 171 18.27 -17.29 -0.47
N LEU A 172 19.07 -17.82 0.47
CA LEU A 172 20.50 -17.51 0.54
C LEU A 172 21.21 -18.02 -0.71
N ARG A 173 20.98 -19.29 -1.08
CA ARG A 173 21.56 -19.88 -2.28
C ARG A 173 21.15 -19.12 -3.54
N GLU A 174 19.87 -18.76 -3.66
CA GLU A 174 19.37 -18.02 -4.80
C GLU A 174 20.03 -16.63 -4.92
N TYR A 175 20.14 -15.91 -3.80
CA TYR A 175 20.76 -14.58 -3.79
C TYR A 175 22.28 -14.62 -4.02
N GLU A 176 22.98 -15.60 -3.45
CA GLU A 176 24.42 -15.78 -3.63
C GLU A 176 24.79 -16.13 -5.07
N ALA A 177 23.94 -16.87 -5.77
CA ALA A 177 24.17 -17.28 -7.16
C ALA A 177 24.17 -16.10 -8.17
N ILE A 178 23.65 -14.94 -7.79
CA ILE A 178 23.57 -13.76 -8.66
C ILE A 178 24.92 -13.01 -8.66
N ASP A 179 25.46 -12.71 -9.84
CA ASP A 179 26.67 -11.88 -9.96
C ASP A 179 26.36 -10.43 -9.57
N LYS A 180 26.99 -9.94 -8.50
CA LYS A 180 26.83 -8.57 -7.99
C LYS A 180 28.10 -7.73 -8.18
N GLU A 181 29.17 -8.34 -8.70
CA GLU A 181 30.49 -7.72 -8.77
C GLU A 181 30.76 -7.13 -10.15
N THR A 182 30.41 -7.86 -11.23
CA THR A 182 30.68 -7.41 -12.60
C THR A 182 30.03 -6.05 -12.89
N PRO A 183 30.78 -5.01 -13.29
CA PRO A 183 30.23 -3.69 -13.54
C PRO A 183 29.11 -3.70 -14.59
N THR A 184 28.01 -3.00 -14.31
CA THR A 184 26.90 -2.83 -15.28
C THR A 184 26.72 -1.37 -15.66
N PRO A 185 26.09 -1.05 -16.81
CA PRO A 185 25.77 0.33 -17.19
C PRO A 185 24.90 1.06 -16.15
N THR A 186 24.13 0.31 -15.37
CA THR A 186 23.22 0.81 -14.33
C THR A 186 23.93 1.23 -13.04
N ASP A 187 25.15 0.72 -12.78
CA ASP A 187 25.88 0.96 -11.53
C ASP A 187 26.05 2.45 -11.23
N ARG A 188 26.29 3.27 -12.27
CA ARG A 188 26.43 4.73 -12.12
C ARG A 188 25.16 5.39 -11.57
N GLN A 189 23.98 4.97 -12.04
CA GLN A 189 22.73 5.55 -11.57
C GLN A 189 22.44 5.13 -10.13
N ILE A 190 22.64 3.85 -9.81
CA ILE A 190 22.51 3.31 -8.46
C ILE A 190 23.40 4.09 -7.47
N GLU A 191 24.66 4.36 -7.84
CA GLU A 191 25.61 5.09 -6.99
C GLU A 191 25.23 6.55 -6.73
N VAL A 192 24.45 7.18 -7.62
CA VAL A 192 23.95 8.56 -7.46
C VAL A 192 22.65 8.60 -6.65
N ASP A 193 21.82 7.56 -6.73
CA ASP A 193 20.53 7.50 -6.06
C ASP A 193 20.65 7.10 -4.59
N ILE A 194 21.42 6.05 -4.28
CA ILE A 194 21.58 5.51 -2.92
C ILE A 194 21.92 6.61 -1.90
N PRO A 195 22.91 7.48 -2.12
CA PRO A 195 23.26 8.46 -1.11
C PRO A 195 22.13 9.44 -0.82
N ARG A 196 21.18 9.66 -1.74
CA ARG A 196 20.04 10.59 -1.59
C ARG A 196 18.80 9.91 -0.99
N CYS A 197 18.78 8.58 -0.96
CA CYS A 197 17.66 7.77 -0.54
C CYS A 197 17.55 7.74 1.00
N HIS A 198 16.44 8.23 1.55
CA HIS A 198 16.15 8.20 3.00
C HIS A 198 17.31 8.66 3.91
N GLN A 199 18.03 9.71 3.51
CA GLN A 199 19.20 10.25 4.25
C GLN A 199 18.93 10.62 5.71
N TYR A 200 17.67 10.88 6.07
CA TYR A 200 17.28 11.19 7.44
C TYR A 200 17.34 9.96 8.37
N ASP A 201 17.41 8.74 7.83
CA ASP A 201 17.46 7.49 8.59
C ASP A 201 18.92 7.09 8.86
N GLU A 202 19.28 6.95 10.14
CA GLU A 202 20.66 6.68 10.56
C GLU A 202 21.17 5.31 10.09
N LEU A 203 20.30 4.30 10.01
CA LEU A 203 20.68 2.98 9.55
C LEU A 203 20.96 3.00 8.05
N LEU A 204 20.04 3.55 7.27
CA LEU A 204 20.13 3.55 5.80
C LEU A 204 21.15 4.52 5.22
N SER A 205 21.47 5.61 5.94
CA SER A 205 22.54 6.54 5.56
C SER A 205 23.96 6.00 5.83
N SER A 206 24.07 4.85 6.50
CA SER A 206 25.37 4.25 6.82
C SER A 206 26.10 3.71 5.58
N PRO A 207 27.45 3.73 5.54
CA PRO A 207 28.21 3.13 4.44
C PRO A 207 27.91 1.63 4.23
N SER A 208 27.61 0.91 5.32
CA SER A 208 27.19 -0.49 5.27
C SER A 208 25.87 -0.64 4.52
N ALA A 209 24.87 0.18 4.83
CA ALA A 209 23.60 0.19 4.12
C ALA A 209 23.77 0.53 2.65
N HIS A 210 24.58 1.53 2.30
CA HIS A 210 24.84 1.88 0.91
C HIS A 210 25.44 0.71 0.11
N ALA A 211 26.38 -0.02 0.71
CA ALA A 211 26.95 -1.22 0.09
C ALA A 211 25.90 -2.33 -0.10
N LYS A 212 24.99 -2.51 0.87
CA LYS A 212 23.87 -3.47 0.79
C LYS A 212 22.84 -3.07 -0.27
N PHE A 213 22.46 -1.80 -0.34
CA PHE A 213 21.60 -1.27 -1.40
C PHE A 213 22.17 -1.55 -2.77
N LYS A 214 23.47 -1.27 -2.99
CA LYS A 214 24.12 -1.50 -4.29
C LYS A 214 24.02 -2.97 -4.69
N ARG A 215 24.30 -3.89 -3.77
CA ARG A 215 24.20 -5.34 -4.00
C ARG A 215 22.77 -5.79 -4.30
N LEU A 216 21.80 -5.34 -3.50
CA LEU A 216 20.38 -5.68 -3.67
C LEU A 216 19.81 -5.19 -5.01
N LEU A 217 20.00 -3.92 -5.32
CA LEU A 217 19.49 -3.31 -6.55
C LEU A 217 20.12 -3.93 -7.79
N LYS A 218 21.43 -4.18 -7.74
CA LYS A 218 22.15 -4.84 -8.83
C LYS A 218 21.70 -6.28 -9.01
N ALA A 219 21.52 -7.03 -7.92
CA ALA A 219 20.99 -8.39 -7.97
C ALA A 219 19.60 -8.43 -8.62
N TRP A 220 18.74 -7.46 -8.28
CA TRP A 220 17.40 -7.36 -8.84
C TRP A 220 17.42 -7.07 -10.35
N VAL A 221 18.19 -6.07 -10.79
CA VAL A 221 18.28 -5.72 -12.22
C VAL A 221 18.86 -6.87 -13.05
N ILE A 222 19.88 -7.55 -12.55
CA ILE A 222 20.53 -8.67 -13.26
C ILE A 222 19.58 -9.88 -13.36
N SER A 223 18.80 -10.14 -12.32
CA SER A 223 17.86 -11.27 -12.32
C SER A 223 16.62 -11.04 -13.19
N HIS A 224 16.36 -9.80 -13.60
CA HIS A 224 15.23 -9.42 -14.44
C HIS A 224 15.70 -8.73 -15.73
N PRO A 225 16.27 -9.48 -16.70
CA PRO A 225 16.91 -8.89 -17.89
C PRO A 225 15.95 -8.15 -18.84
N HIS A 226 14.64 -8.27 -18.64
CA HIS A 226 13.60 -7.54 -19.37
C HIS A 226 13.27 -6.17 -18.73
N TYR A 227 13.74 -5.93 -17.51
CA TYR A 227 13.57 -4.67 -16.80
C TYR A 227 14.85 -3.82 -16.82
N VAL A 228 14.64 -2.52 -16.63
CA VAL A 228 15.70 -1.53 -16.44
C VAL A 228 15.55 -0.88 -15.08
N TYR A 229 16.65 -0.33 -14.58
CA TYR A 229 16.60 0.48 -13.38
C TYR A 229 15.94 1.83 -13.69
N TRP A 230 14.81 2.07 -13.04
CA TRP A 230 14.17 3.38 -12.99
C TRP A 230 14.49 4.04 -11.64
N GLN A 231 14.74 5.35 -11.67
CA GLN A 231 14.92 6.14 -10.46
C GLN A 231 13.70 5.99 -9.56
N GLY A 232 13.92 5.68 -8.27
CA GLY A 232 12.88 5.36 -7.29
C GLY A 232 12.86 3.89 -6.88
N LEU A 233 13.53 2.98 -7.61
CA LEU A 233 13.69 1.59 -7.20
C LEU A 233 14.49 1.45 -5.89
N ASP A 234 15.45 2.35 -5.66
CA ASP A 234 16.17 2.51 -4.40
C ASP A 234 15.22 2.82 -3.23
N SER A 235 14.30 3.77 -3.40
CA SER A 235 13.27 4.07 -2.39
C SER A 235 12.34 2.87 -2.16
N LEU A 236 12.02 2.09 -3.19
CA LEU A 236 11.22 0.88 -3.04
C LEU A 236 11.98 -0.24 -2.30
N CYS A 237 13.29 -0.34 -2.47
CA CYS A 237 14.16 -1.29 -1.78
C CYS A 237 14.32 -0.96 -0.29
N ALA A 238 14.24 0.32 0.08
CA ALA A 238 14.59 0.81 1.41
C ALA A 238 13.81 0.14 2.56
N PRO A 239 12.47 -0.05 2.52
CA PRO A 239 11.75 -0.72 3.60
C PRO A 239 12.22 -2.16 3.83
N PHE A 240 12.48 -2.91 2.75
CA PHE A 240 12.92 -4.30 2.85
C PHE A 240 14.34 -4.41 3.39
N LEU A 241 15.28 -3.58 2.91
CA LEU A 241 16.63 -3.55 3.43
C LEU A 241 16.66 -3.10 4.90
N HIS A 242 15.85 -2.10 5.27
CA HIS A 242 15.76 -1.66 6.67
C HIS A 242 15.28 -2.80 7.58
N LEU A 243 14.21 -3.50 7.19
CA LEU A 243 13.63 -4.58 8.00
C LEU A 243 14.50 -5.85 8.04
N HIS A 244 15.20 -6.16 6.95
CA HIS A 244 16.08 -7.33 6.83
C HIS A 244 17.55 -6.92 6.74
N PHE A 245 17.98 -5.94 7.53
CA PHE A 245 19.31 -5.35 7.39
C PHE A 245 20.44 -6.38 7.47
N ASN A 246 20.28 -7.42 8.29
CA ASN A 246 21.28 -8.49 8.45
C ASN A 246 21.03 -9.72 7.56
N ASP A 247 20.03 -9.69 6.70
CA ASP A 247 19.63 -10.79 5.82
C ASP A 247 19.23 -10.25 4.44
N GLU A 248 20.25 -9.95 3.61
CA GLU A 248 20.05 -9.42 2.26
C GLU A 248 19.26 -10.40 1.36
N ALA A 249 19.37 -11.70 1.59
CA ALA A 249 18.67 -12.70 0.79
C ALA A 249 17.14 -12.59 0.98
N SER A 250 16.69 -12.47 2.24
CA SER A 250 15.28 -12.20 2.54
C SER A 250 14.82 -10.84 2.02
N ALA A 251 15.64 -9.79 2.17
CA ALA A 251 15.33 -8.46 1.63
C ALA A 251 15.11 -8.50 0.10
N TYR A 252 16.02 -9.18 -0.61
CA TYR A 252 15.96 -9.38 -2.06
C TYR A 252 14.72 -10.15 -2.50
N ALA A 253 14.40 -11.26 -1.82
CA ALA A 253 13.25 -12.08 -2.16
C ALA A 253 11.92 -11.34 -1.92
N CYS A 254 11.83 -10.58 -0.82
CA CYS A 254 10.70 -9.70 -0.53
C CYS A 254 10.54 -8.62 -1.62
N LEU A 255 11.61 -7.91 -1.98
CA LEU A 255 11.59 -6.90 -3.04
C LEU A 255 11.11 -7.48 -4.37
N SER A 256 11.70 -8.62 -4.78
CA SER A 256 11.40 -9.27 -6.06
C SER A 256 9.94 -9.71 -6.13
N THR A 257 9.43 -10.30 -5.05
CA THR A 257 8.05 -10.78 -4.97
C THR A 257 7.05 -9.63 -4.88
N PHE A 258 7.41 -8.57 -4.16
CA PHE A 258 6.60 -7.35 -4.07
C PHE A 258 6.45 -6.67 -5.43
N ILE A 259 7.55 -6.45 -6.16
CA ILE A 259 7.51 -5.87 -7.50
C ILE A 259 6.67 -6.74 -8.45
N SER A 260 6.88 -8.06 -8.41
CA SER A 260 6.10 -9.00 -9.23
C SER A 260 4.60 -8.96 -8.94
N ARG A 261 4.19 -8.63 -7.71
CA ARG A 261 2.79 -8.58 -7.29
C ARG A 261 2.12 -7.24 -7.57
N TYR A 262 2.80 -6.12 -7.32
CA TYR A 262 2.18 -4.79 -7.34
C TYR A 262 2.61 -3.92 -8.52
N LEU A 263 3.80 -4.17 -9.07
CA LEU A 263 4.47 -3.33 -10.08
C LEU A 263 4.85 -4.15 -11.32
N TYR A 264 4.01 -5.13 -11.66
CA TYR A 264 4.20 -5.97 -12.85
C TYR A 264 4.34 -5.09 -14.10
N ASP A 265 5.42 -5.27 -14.86
CA ASP A 265 5.78 -4.50 -16.07
C ASP A 265 6.06 -2.99 -15.88
N PHE A 266 6.08 -2.47 -14.64
CA PHE A 266 6.37 -1.04 -14.40
C PHE A 266 7.82 -0.66 -14.74
N PHE A 267 8.75 -1.61 -14.66
CA PHE A 267 10.18 -1.38 -14.88
C PHE A 267 10.67 -1.79 -16.28
N LEU A 268 9.75 -2.02 -17.23
CA LEU A 268 10.12 -2.19 -18.63
C LEU A 268 10.89 -0.96 -19.15
N GLN A 269 11.72 -1.15 -20.17
CA GLN A 269 12.38 -0.05 -20.86
C GLN A 269 11.37 0.94 -21.48
N ASP A 270 10.30 0.41 -22.08
CA ASP A 270 9.11 1.17 -22.45
C ASP A 270 7.93 0.67 -21.62
N ASN A 271 7.60 1.41 -20.56
CA ASN A 271 6.48 1.15 -19.66
C ASN A 271 5.28 2.07 -19.97
N SER A 272 5.29 2.79 -21.10
CA SER A 272 4.33 3.87 -21.36
C SER A 272 2.88 3.40 -21.34
N GLN A 273 2.59 2.22 -21.90
CA GLN A 273 1.24 1.66 -21.94
C GLN A 273 0.76 1.25 -20.54
N VAL A 274 1.63 0.61 -19.75
CA VAL A 274 1.38 0.19 -18.37
C VAL A 274 1.04 1.39 -17.49
N ILE A 275 1.87 2.43 -17.53
CA ILE A 275 1.69 3.64 -16.72
C ILE A 275 0.44 4.41 -17.16
N LYS A 276 0.21 4.60 -18.47
CA LYS A 276 -0.97 5.33 -18.96
C LYS A 276 -2.27 4.61 -18.64
N GLU A 277 -2.33 3.28 -18.75
CA GLU A 277 -3.49 2.51 -18.31
C GLU A 277 -3.70 2.68 -16.80
N TYR A 278 -2.64 2.51 -16.01
CA TYR A 278 -2.71 2.63 -14.55
C TYR A 278 -3.25 3.99 -14.10
N LEU A 279 -2.78 5.07 -14.73
CA LEU A 279 -3.23 6.44 -14.46
C LEU A 279 -4.67 6.69 -14.93
N ALA A 280 -5.10 6.11 -16.05
CA ALA A 280 -6.49 6.19 -16.48
C ALA A 280 -7.44 5.52 -15.47
N VAL A 281 -7.09 4.31 -14.99
CA VAL A 281 -7.85 3.64 -13.93
C VAL A 281 -7.84 4.45 -12.64
N PHE A 282 -6.72 5.10 -12.30
CA PHE A 282 -6.65 6.01 -11.17
C PHE A 282 -7.61 7.20 -11.32
N SER A 283 -7.60 7.90 -12.46
CA SER A 283 -8.54 9.00 -12.76
C SER A 283 -9.99 8.58 -12.60
N HIS A 284 -10.35 7.40 -13.13
CA HIS A 284 -11.70 6.84 -12.98
C HIS A 284 -12.07 6.61 -11.52
N LEU A 285 -11.13 6.12 -10.72
CA LEU A 285 -11.35 5.90 -9.29
C LEU A 285 -11.53 7.21 -8.53
N VAL A 286 -10.76 8.25 -8.86
CA VAL A 286 -10.97 9.60 -8.30
C VAL A 286 -12.36 10.10 -8.67
N ALA A 287 -12.79 9.98 -9.93
CA ALA A 287 -14.12 10.40 -10.38
C ALA A 287 -15.26 9.63 -9.69
N PHE A 288 -15.07 8.33 -9.46
CA PHE A 288 -16.04 7.49 -8.78
C PHE A 288 -16.27 7.93 -7.33
N HIS A 289 -15.22 8.36 -6.63
CA HIS A 289 -15.29 8.74 -5.20
C HIS A 289 -15.44 10.25 -4.95
N ASP A 290 -14.92 11.09 -5.84
CA ASP A 290 -14.94 12.56 -5.76
C ASP A 290 -15.02 13.19 -7.17
N PRO A 291 -16.23 13.20 -7.78
CA PRO A 291 -16.44 13.78 -9.10
C PRO A 291 -16.26 15.30 -9.11
N GLU A 292 -16.54 15.99 -7.99
CA GLU A 292 -16.33 17.45 -7.87
C GLU A 292 -14.85 17.78 -8.01
N LEU A 293 -13.98 17.07 -7.27
CA LEU A 293 -12.53 17.23 -7.39
C LEU A 293 -12.05 16.90 -8.81
N THR A 294 -12.54 15.82 -9.40
CA THR A 294 -12.19 15.44 -10.78
C THR A 294 -12.53 16.53 -11.78
N ASN A 295 -13.76 17.07 -11.70
CA ASN A 295 -14.21 18.13 -12.61
C ASN A 295 -13.38 19.40 -12.43
N HIS A 296 -13.01 19.75 -11.20
CA HIS A 296 -12.14 20.90 -10.93
C HIS A 296 -10.74 20.70 -11.54
N LEU A 297 -10.08 19.58 -11.23
CA LEU A 297 -8.73 19.28 -11.73
C LEU A 297 -8.70 19.22 -13.27
N ASP A 298 -9.71 18.60 -13.90
CA ASP A 298 -9.87 18.61 -15.35
C ASP A 298 -10.02 20.03 -15.91
N SER A 299 -10.80 20.90 -15.25
CA SER A 299 -11.07 22.26 -15.72
C SER A 299 -9.81 23.14 -15.76
N ILE A 300 -8.85 22.88 -14.88
CA ILE A 300 -7.55 23.56 -14.83
C ILE A 300 -6.45 22.80 -15.58
N GLY A 301 -6.78 21.67 -16.22
CA GLY A 301 -5.82 20.83 -16.96
C GLY A 301 -4.78 20.14 -16.08
N PHE A 302 -5.11 19.87 -14.80
CA PHE A 302 -4.20 19.28 -13.83
C PHE A 302 -4.36 17.75 -13.78
N LEU A 303 -3.59 17.06 -14.62
CA LEU A 303 -3.71 15.61 -14.84
C LEU A 303 -2.88 14.77 -13.85
N PRO A 304 -3.29 13.52 -13.53
CA PRO A 304 -2.53 12.63 -12.64
C PRO A 304 -1.08 12.34 -13.05
N GLU A 305 -0.76 12.38 -14.34
CA GLU A 305 0.59 12.24 -14.87
C GLU A 305 1.59 13.22 -14.23
N LEU A 306 1.12 14.39 -13.78
CA LEU A 306 1.96 15.45 -13.23
C LEU A 306 2.44 15.19 -11.80
N TYR A 307 1.73 14.38 -11.02
CA TYR A 307 2.00 14.22 -9.59
C TYR A 307 2.03 12.77 -9.09
N SER A 308 1.34 11.84 -9.74
CA SER A 308 1.10 10.50 -9.19
C SER A 308 2.04 9.40 -9.70
N ILE A 309 2.83 9.66 -10.75
CA ILE A 309 3.82 8.69 -11.26
C ILE A 309 4.81 8.27 -10.15
N PRO A 310 5.45 9.19 -9.39
CA PRO A 310 6.35 8.80 -8.31
C PRO A 310 5.64 8.02 -7.21
N TRP A 311 4.36 8.32 -6.95
CA TRP A 311 3.57 7.63 -5.93
C TRP A 311 3.44 6.15 -6.24
N PHE A 312 3.08 5.82 -7.48
CA PHE A 312 2.86 4.44 -7.87
C PHE A 312 4.16 3.72 -8.17
N LEU A 313 5.13 4.36 -8.86
CA LEU A 313 6.42 3.72 -9.17
C LEU A 313 7.21 3.33 -7.92
N THR A 314 7.11 4.12 -6.86
CA THR A 314 7.80 3.86 -5.58
C THR A 314 6.88 3.30 -4.51
N MET A 315 5.60 3.08 -4.82
CA MET A 315 4.59 2.64 -3.86
C MET A 315 4.60 3.48 -2.57
N TYR A 316 4.64 4.80 -2.79
CA TYR A 316 4.67 5.90 -1.82
C TYR A 316 5.95 6.08 -1.02
N THR A 317 6.94 5.19 -1.15
CA THR A 317 8.15 5.25 -0.30
C THR A 317 9.00 6.49 -0.52
N HIS A 318 9.00 7.05 -1.72
CA HIS A 318 9.68 8.32 -1.98
C HIS A 318 8.94 9.53 -1.38
N VAL A 319 7.64 9.38 -1.09
CA VAL A 319 6.76 10.46 -0.65
C VAL A 319 6.71 10.54 0.87
N PHE A 320 6.63 9.38 1.55
CA PHE A 320 6.47 9.33 3.00
C PHE A 320 7.72 8.78 3.70
N PRO A 321 8.00 9.24 4.92
CA PRO A 321 9.06 8.65 5.74
C PRO A 321 8.75 7.19 6.09
N LEU A 322 9.79 6.39 6.29
CA LEU A 322 9.71 4.93 6.50
C LEU A 322 8.72 4.49 7.58
N HIS A 323 8.64 5.21 8.70
CA HIS A 323 7.71 4.85 9.77
C HIS A 323 6.24 4.92 9.32
N LYS A 324 5.88 5.88 8.45
CA LYS A 324 4.55 5.96 7.84
C LYS A 324 4.37 4.86 6.79
N ILE A 325 5.42 4.58 6.01
CA ILE A 325 5.42 3.48 5.04
C ILE A 325 5.16 2.14 5.70
N PHE A 326 5.74 1.84 6.86
CA PHE A 326 5.47 0.60 7.56
C PHE A 326 3.98 0.44 7.89
N HIS A 327 3.32 1.46 8.44
CA HIS A 327 1.88 1.41 8.72
C HIS A 327 1.02 1.30 7.46
N LEU A 328 1.41 1.98 6.38
CA LEU A 328 0.72 1.89 5.10
C LEU A 328 0.84 0.48 4.49
N TRP A 329 2.07 -0.04 4.44
CA TRP A 329 2.38 -1.32 3.82
C TRP A 329 1.89 -2.52 4.63
N ASP A 330 1.79 -2.40 5.97
CA ASP A 330 1.12 -3.39 6.82
C ASP A 330 -0.30 -3.70 6.31
N THR A 331 -1.01 -2.69 5.77
CA THR A 331 -2.34 -2.87 5.15
C THR A 331 -2.24 -3.24 3.66
N LEU A 332 -1.34 -2.61 2.92
CA LEU A 332 -1.19 -2.81 1.46
C LEU A 332 -0.91 -4.27 1.11
N LEU A 333 -0.06 -4.95 1.90
CA LEU A 333 0.31 -6.35 1.69
C LEU A 333 -0.87 -7.32 1.89
N LEU A 334 -1.89 -6.92 2.66
CA LEU A 334 -3.15 -7.65 2.84
C LEU A 334 -4.12 -7.40 1.68
N GLY A 335 -3.94 -6.28 0.97
CA GLY A 335 -4.74 -5.87 -0.17
C GLY A 335 -4.35 -6.58 -1.48
N ARG A 336 -5.18 -6.34 -2.49
CA ARG A 336 -4.89 -6.73 -3.88
C ARG A 336 -3.94 -5.72 -4.54
N ASP A 337 -3.47 -6.07 -5.73
CA ASP A 337 -2.64 -5.22 -6.58
C ASP A 337 -3.28 -3.86 -6.93
N SER A 338 -4.60 -3.72 -6.83
CA SER A 338 -5.32 -2.45 -7.01
C SER A 338 -5.44 -1.56 -5.76
N PHE A 339 -5.13 -2.07 -4.57
CA PHE A 339 -5.20 -1.29 -3.32
C PHE A 339 -4.39 0.01 -3.34
N PRO A 340 -3.19 0.09 -3.96
CA PRO A 340 -2.43 1.33 -4.04
C PRO A 340 -3.22 2.47 -4.72
N LEU A 341 -4.07 2.18 -5.71
CA LEU A 341 -4.94 3.20 -6.32
C LEU A 341 -5.84 3.87 -5.26
N CYS A 342 -6.37 3.08 -4.32
CA CYS A 342 -7.21 3.59 -3.23
C CYS A 342 -6.44 4.50 -2.27
N VAL A 343 -5.14 4.21 -2.05
CA VAL A 343 -4.24 5.08 -1.27
C VAL A 343 -4.08 6.43 -1.94
N GLY A 344 -3.88 6.46 -3.26
CA GLY A 344 -3.81 7.70 -4.03
C GLY A 344 -5.08 8.54 -3.88
N VAL A 345 -6.26 7.92 -3.93
CA VAL A 345 -7.55 8.63 -3.75
C VAL A 345 -7.67 9.15 -2.32
N ALA A 346 -7.27 8.38 -1.30
CA ALA A 346 -7.31 8.81 0.09
C ALA A 346 -6.40 10.03 0.35
N ILE A 347 -5.21 10.08 -0.28
CA ILE A 347 -4.32 11.25 -0.21
C ILE A 347 -4.99 12.47 -0.83
N LEU A 348 -5.57 12.34 -2.02
CA LEU A 348 -6.30 13.43 -2.68
C LEU A 348 -7.49 13.92 -1.83
N GLN A 349 -8.22 13.03 -1.17
CA GLN A 349 -9.33 13.39 -0.29
C GLN A 349 -8.88 14.17 0.95
N GLN A 350 -7.68 13.90 1.48
CA GLN A 350 -7.13 14.71 2.58
C GLN A 350 -6.73 16.12 2.10
N LEU A 351 -6.20 16.23 0.88
CA LEU A 351 -5.79 17.49 0.26
C LEU A 351 -6.95 18.25 -0.42
N ARG A 352 -8.15 17.67 -0.42
CA ARG A 352 -9.31 18.12 -1.20
C ARG A 352 -9.63 19.60 -1.04
N THR A 353 -9.65 20.09 0.20
CA THR A 353 -10.02 21.48 0.51
C THR A 353 -9.10 22.46 -0.21
N ASP A 354 -7.79 22.21 -0.16
CA ASP A 354 -6.79 23.06 -0.79
C ASP A 354 -6.86 22.92 -2.32
N LEU A 355 -6.92 21.68 -2.82
CA LEU A 355 -7.00 21.39 -4.27
C LEU A 355 -8.18 22.08 -4.95
N LEU A 356 -9.37 22.08 -4.34
CA LEU A 356 -10.55 22.75 -4.89
C LEU A 356 -10.43 24.28 -4.89
N SER A 357 -9.58 24.84 -4.03
CA SER A 357 -9.34 26.28 -3.96
C SER A 357 -8.22 26.76 -4.89
N PHE A 358 -7.43 25.83 -5.45
CA PHE A 358 -6.19 26.10 -6.16
C PHE A 358 -6.36 26.05 -7.69
N GLY A 359 -5.55 26.86 -8.37
CA GLY A 359 -5.33 26.76 -9.82
C GLY A 359 -4.18 25.79 -10.14
N PHE A 360 -3.82 25.71 -11.42
CA PHE A 360 -2.79 24.78 -11.91
C PHE A 360 -1.44 24.95 -11.20
N ASN A 361 -0.96 26.19 -11.05
CA ASN A 361 0.37 26.45 -10.50
C ASN A 361 0.42 26.17 -9.00
N GLU A 362 -0.63 26.52 -8.26
CA GLU A 362 -0.76 26.26 -6.83
C GLU A 362 -0.81 24.75 -6.56
N CYS A 363 -1.50 23.98 -7.41
CA CYS A 363 -1.47 22.51 -7.34
C CYS A 363 -0.06 21.93 -7.57
N ILE A 364 0.70 22.43 -8.55
CA ILE A 364 2.10 21.99 -8.76
C ILE A 364 2.95 22.23 -7.51
N LEU A 365 2.81 23.40 -6.88
CA LEU A 365 3.53 23.72 -5.65
C LEU A 365 3.13 22.80 -4.50
N LEU A 366 1.83 22.56 -4.31
CA LEU A 366 1.30 21.67 -3.28
C LEU A 366 1.88 20.25 -3.40
N PHE A 367 2.00 19.69 -4.61
CA PHE A 367 2.56 18.34 -4.78
C PHE A 367 4.09 18.30 -4.75
N SER A 368 4.76 19.43 -4.98
CA SER A 368 6.21 19.54 -4.84
C SER A 368 6.64 19.60 -3.37
N ASP A 369 5.82 20.24 -2.53
CA ASP A 369 6.03 20.34 -1.08
C ASP A 369 4.73 19.95 -0.35
N MET A 370 4.48 18.64 -0.33
CA MET A 370 3.22 18.09 0.17
C MET A 370 3.08 18.32 1.67
N PRO A 371 1.94 18.84 2.15
CA PRO A 371 1.71 19.00 3.57
C PRO A 371 1.65 17.62 4.25
N GLU A 372 1.77 17.63 5.58
CA GLU A 372 1.81 16.39 6.33
C GLU A 372 0.49 15.61 6.18
N ILE A 373 0.58 14.42 5.59
CA ILE A 373 -0.53 13.46 5.51
C ILE A 373 -0.65 12.67 6.82
N ASP A 374 -1.88 12.61 7.35
CA ASP A 374 -2.23 11.70 8.44
C ASP A 374 -2.33 10.27 7.88
N ILE A 375 -1.33 9.46 8.19
CA ILE A 375 -1.23 8.10 7.66
C ILE A 375 -2.31 7.16 8.23
N GLN A 376 -2.72 7.36 9.49
CA GLN A 376 -3.75 6.52 10.10
C GLN A 376 -5.09 6.75 9.41
N ARG A 377 -5.45 8.02 9.20
CA ARG A 377 -6.63 8.38 8.42
C ARG A 377 -6.51 7.91 6.98
N CYS A 378 -5.33 8.05 6.36
CA CYS A 378 -5.09 7.61 4.99
C CYS A 378 -5.36 6.11 4.82
N VAL A 379 -4.84 5.27 5.72
CA VAL A 379 -5.09 3.82 5.71
C VAL A 379 -6.57 3.51 5.88
N GLN A 380 -7.25 4.13 6.84
CA GLN A 380 -8.68 3.93 7.08
C GLN A 380 -9.54 4.31 5.86
N ASP A 381 -9.26 5.47 5.27
CA ASP A 381 -9.95 5.96 4.09
C ASP A 381 -9.66 5.06 2.88
N SER A 382 -8.43 4.58 2.71
CA SER A 382 -8.05 3.63 1.66
C SER A 382 -8.83 2.32 1.75
N ILE A 383 -8.99 1.76 2.95
CA ILE A 383 -9.79 0.54 3.19
C ILE A 383 -11.26 0.80 2.84
N ARG A 384 -11.81 1.95 3.25
CA ARG A 384 -13.19 2.32 2.95
C ARG A 384 -13.43 2.47 1.45
N ILE A 385 -12.52 3.15 0.76
CA ILE A 385 -12.53 3.31 -0.71
C ILE A 385 -12.48 1.94 -1.37
N PHE A 386 -11.53 1.09 -0.96
CA PHE A 386 -11.38 -0.27 -1.50
C PHE A 386 -12.66 -1.12 -1.31
N CYS A 387 -13.25 -1.12 -0.11
CA CYS A 387 -14.46 -1.89 0.19
C CYS A 387 -15.74 -1.36 -0.47
N SER A 388 -15.76 -0.07 -0.85
CA SER A 388 -16.92 0.55 -1.51
C SER A 388 -16.78 0.61 -3.04
N THR A 389 -15.66 0.15 -3.58
CA THR A 389 -15.39 0.07 -5.03
C THR A 389 -15.65 -1.34 -5.53
N PRO A 390 -16.46 -1.54 -6.59
CA PRO A 390 -16.57 -2.83 -7.25
C PRO A 390 -15.20 -3.34 -7.72
N GLN A 391 -14.92 -4.64 -7.58
CA GLN A 391 -13.62 -5.21 -7.91
C GLN A 391 -13.22 -4.93 -9.36
N SER A 392 -14.15 -5.14 -10.29
CA SER A 392 -13.98 -4.95 -11.73
C SER A 392 -13.70 -3.50 -12.12
N SER A 393 -14.04 -2.52 -11.28
CA SER A 393 -13.74 -1.10 -11.52
C SER A 393 -12.25 -0.75 -11.44
N THR A 394 -11.44 -1.68 -10.94
CA THR A 394 -9.96 -1.55 -10.89
C THR A 394 -9.24 -2.49 -11.86
N PHE A 395 -9.97 -3.05 -12.84
CA PHE A 395 -9.39 -3.92 -13.85
C PHE A 395 -8.33 -3.21 -14.68
N ARG A 396 -7.23 -3.92 -14.95
CA ARG A 396 -6.10 -3.48 -15.78
C ARG A 396 -5.65 -4.65 -16.65
N ALA A 397 -5.48 -4.43 -17.95
CA ALA A 397 -4.96 -5.43 -18.87
C ALA A 397 -3.48 -5.73 -18.63
N HIS A 398 -2.73 -4.74 -18.15
CA HIS A 398 -1.31 -4.88 -17.78
C HIS A 398 -1.08 -5.29 -16.32
N ALA A 399 -2.11 -5.79 -15.61
CA ALA A 399 -1.92 -6.42 -14.31
C ALA A 399 -1.23 -7.79 -14.45
N ARG A 400 -0.69 -8.31 -13.34
CA ARG A 400 -0.03 -9.62 -13.31
C ARG A 400 -0.99 -10.71 -13.86
N PRO A 401 -0.55 -11.56 -14.80
CA PRO A 401 -1.37 -12.67 -15.29
C PRO A 401 -1.89 -13.55 -14.16
N GLY A 402 -3.20 -13.84 -14.17
CA GLY A 402 -3.87 -14.63 -13.14
C GLY A 402 -4.26 -13.87 -11.86
N SER A 403 -3.99 -12.56 -11.76
CA SER A 403 -4.48 -11.75 -10.62
C SER A 403 -5.99 -11.49 -10.68
N GLN A 404 -6.61 -11.69 -11.84
CA GLN A 404 -8.02 -11.43 -12.09
C GLN A 404 -8.79 -12.74 -12.39
N PRO A 405 -10.06 -12.86 -11.98
CA PRO A 405 -10.87 -14.04 -12.25
C PRO A 405 -11.10 -14.23 -13.75
N GLN A 406 -10.91 -15.45 -14.26
CA GLN A 406 -11.39 -15.81 -15.58
C GLN A 406 -12.89 -16.13 -15.50
N ASP A 407 -13.71 -15.16 -15.84
CA ASP A 407 -15.17 -15.25 -15.82
C ASP A 407 -15.72 -14.74 -17.16
N PRO A 408 -16.58 -15.51 -17.86
CA PRO A 408 -17.32 -15.02 -19.03
C PRO A 408 -18.14 -13.74 -18.79
N LEU A 409 -18.56 -13.49 -17.55
CA LEU A 409 -19.25 -12.27 -17.10
C LEU A 409 -18.29 -11.20 -16.55
N GLY A 410 -16.98 -11.48 -16.62
CA GLY A 410 -15.91 -10.63 -16.13
C GLY A 410 -15.54 -9.50 -17.09
N MET A 411 -14.39 -8.90 -16.83
CA MET A 411 -13.83 -7.81 -17.62
C MET A 411 -12.92 -8.35 -18.73
N SER A 412 -12.89 -7.69 -19.88
CA SER A 412 -11.88 -7.89 -20.92
C SER A 412 -11.06 -6.62 -21.17
N PRO A 413 -9.82 -6.74 -21.70
CA PRO A 413 -9.02 -5.60 -22.14
C PRO A 413 -9.76 -4.72 -23.15
N VAL A 414 -9.53 -3.41 -23.07
CA VAL A 414 -10.05 -2.39 -24.00
C VAL A 414 -8.89 -1.52 -24.49
N ALA A 415 -9.07 -0.83 -25.61
CA ALA A 415 -8.03 0.07 -26.11
C ALA A 415 -7.80 1.24 -25.14
N LEU A 416 -6.55 1.69 -25.03
CA LEU A 416 -6.20 2.79 -24.11
C LEU A 416 -6.94 4.08 -24.47
N GLU A 417 -7.15 4.35 -25.76
CA GLU A 417 -7.90 5.50 -26.25
C GLU A 417 -9.36 5.47 -25.83
N GLU A 418 -9.96 4.27 -25.83
CA GLU A 418 -11.33 4.04 -25.36
C GLU A 418 -11.41 4.27 -23.84
N LEU A 419 -10.47 3.69 -23.09
CA LEU A 419 -10.38 3.87 -21.64
C LEU A 419 -10.21 5.36 -21.27
N LYS A 420 -9.38 6.11 -22.00
CA LYS A 420 -9.15 7.54 -21.74
C LYS A 420 -10.31 8.45 -22.15
N ALA A 421 -11.24 7.99 -22.98
CA ALA A 421 -12.43 8.74 -23.34
C ALA A 421 -13.52 8.67 -22.25
N GLU A 422 -13.39 7.73 -21.31
CA GLU A 422 -14.28 7.54 -20.17
C GLU A 422 -13.85 8.44 -19.00
N LEU A 423 -14.81 8.92 -18.21
CA LEU A 423 -14.54 9.63 -16.96
C LEU A 423 -14.80 8.76 -15.72
N CYS A 424 -15.49 7.63 -15.89
CA CYS A 424 -15.90 6.76 -14.81
C CYS A 424 -15.40 5.33 -15.05
N PRO A 425 -15.25 4.51 -14.00
CA PRO A 425 -14.80 3.13 -14.18
C PRO A 425 -15.89 2.29 -14.83
N ARG A 426 -15.47 1.14 -15.36
CA ARG A 426 -16.41 0.09 -15.79
C ARG A 426 -16.78 -0.82 -14.63
N ILE A 427 -17.90 -1.51 -14.75
CA ILE A 427 -18.31 -2.61 -13.87
C ILE A 427 -18.62 -3.83 -14.72
N SER A 428 -18.13 -4.99 -14.31
CA SER A 428 -18.44 -6.27 -14.94
C SER A 428 -19.90 -6.68 -14.71
N ALA A 429 -20.42 -7.53 -15.57
CA ALA A 429 -21.73 -8.12 -15.37
C ALA A 429 -21.79 -8.97 -14.08
N HIS A 430 -20.71 -9.69 -13.75
CA HIS A 430 -20.59 -10.44 -12.49
C HIS A 430 -20.77 -9.54 -11.26
N ASP A 431 -19.99 -8.47 -11.17
CA ASP A 431 -20.06 -7.55 -10.04
C ASP A 431 -21.41 -6.83 -9.96
N LEU A 432 -21.99 -6.46 -11.11
CA LEU A 432 -23.33 -5.86 -11.16
C LEU A 432 -24.38 -6.79 -10.52
N LEU A 433 -24.36 -8.08 -10.86
CA LEU A 433 -25.28 -9.07 -10.28
C LEU A 433 -25.06 -9.22 -8.78
N GLY A 434 -23.79 -9.28 -8.33
CA GLY A 434 -23.45 -9.31 -6.92
C GLY A 434 -24.01 -8.11 -6.15
N VAL A 435 -23.87 -6.89 -6.70
CA VAL A 435 -24.42 -5.67 -6.10
C VAL A 435 -25.95 -5.72 -6.09
N LEU A 436 -26.61 -6.14 -7.18
CA LEU A 436 -28.07 -6.28 -7.25
C LEU A 436 -28.61 -7.26 -6.19
N GLU A 437 -27.95 -8.39 -5.99
CA GLU A 437 -28.33 -9.36 -4.96
C GLU A 437 -28.17 -8.79 -3.55
N MET A 438 -27.08 -8.07 -3.29
CA MET A 438 -26.85 -7.40 -2.01
C MET A 438 -27.91 -6.33 -1.74
N SER A 439 -28.23 -5.50 -2.73
CA SER A 439 -29.29 -4.47 -2.63
C SER A 439 -30.67 -5.06 -2.33
N ARG A 440 -30.97 -6.27 -2.83
CA ARG A 440 -32.22 -6.98 -2.54
C ARG A 440 -32.29 -7.53 -1.11
N ARG A 441 -31.16 -7.96 -0.56
CA ARG A 441 -31.08 -8.55 0.78
C ARG A 441 -31.02 -7.50 1.90
N ASP A 442 -30.36 -6.39 1.64
CA ASP A 442 -30.14 -5.33 2.63
C ASP A 442 -30.12 -3.95 1.96
N SER A 443 -31.29 -3.29 1.95
CA SER A 443 -31.48 -1.96 1.35
C SER A 443 -30.63 -0.85 1.99
N SER A 444 -29.94 -1.13 3.11
CA SER A 444 -29.12 -0.15 3.83
C SER A 444 -27.65 -0.08 3.35
N LYS A 445 -27.15 -1.09 2.62
CA LYS A 445 -25.70 -1.23 2.34
C LYS A 445 -25.22 -0.76 0.98
N LEU A 446 -26.04 -0.83 -0.07
CA LEU A 446 -25.77 -0.25 -1.38
C LEU A 446 -27.10 -0.10 -2.13
N ASN A 447 -27.49 1.12 -2.44
CA ASN A 447 -28.65 1.38 -3.28
C ASN A 447 -28.14 1.59 -4.71
N LEU A 448 -28.59 0.76 -5.64
CA LEU A 448 -28.14 0.70 -7.03
C LEU A 448 -29.24 1.24 -7.95
N LEU A 449 -28.86 2.07 -8.91
CA LEU A 449 -29.70 2.53 -10.00
C LEU A 449 -29.07 2.11 -11.33
N VAL A 450 -29.78 1.32 -12.13
CA VAL A 450 -29.35 0.99 -13.49
C VAL A 450 -30.06 1.93 -14.46
N VAL A 451 -29.29 2.67 -15.25
CA VAL A 451 -29.80 3.58 -16.29
C VAL A 451 -29.53 2.93 -17.65
N ASP A 452 -30.59 2.50 -18.32
CA ASP A 452 -30.50 1.85 -19.63
C ASP A 452 -30.72 2.89 -20.73
N VAL A 453 -29.68 3.19 -21.50
CA VAL A 453 -29.68 4.22 -22.54
C VAL A 453 -30.07 3.69 -23.93
N ARG A 454 -30.48 2.43 -24.02
CA ARG A 454 -30.92 1.83 -25.29
C ARG A 454 -32.26 2.44 -25.75
N PRO A 455 -32.56 2.41 -27.05
CA PRO A 455 -33.88 2.75 -27.57
C PRO A 455 -35.02 2.00 -26.85
N PRO A 456 -36.22 2.58 -26.69
CA PRO A 456 -37.32 1.95 -25.94
C PRO A 456 -37.73 0.58 -26.49
N ASP A 457 -37.64 0.40 -27.80
CA ASP A 457 -37.92 -0.84 -28.51
C ASP A 457 -36.87 -1.94 -28.24
N GLU A 458 -35.61 -1.59 -28.04
CA GLU A 458 -34.55 -2.50 -27.57
C GLU A 458 -34.75 -2.88 -26.11
N TYR A 459 -35.10 -1.89 -25.29
CA TYR A 459 -35.33 -2.04 -23.86
C TYR A 459 -36.52 -2.98 -23.55
N GLN A 460 -37.62 -2.83 -24.29
CA GLN A 460 -38.82 -3.65 -24.12
C GLN A 460 -38.62 -5.13 -24.47
N ARG A 461 -37.63 -5.46 -25.31
CA ARG A 461 -37.31 -6.86 -25.67
C ARG A 461 -36.64 -7.63 -24.53
N GLY A 462 -36.01 -6.95 -23.59
CA GLY A 462 -35.31 -7.57 -22.46
C GLY A 462 -34.49 -6.53 -21.70
N THR A 463 -34.69 -6.44 -20.39
CA THR A 463 -34.11 -5.40 -19.53
C THR A 463 -33.60 -5.95 -18.21
N ILE A 464 -32.59 -5.28 -17.67
CA ILE A 464 -32.08 -5.53 -16.33
C ILE A 464 -33.19 -5.18 -15.31
N PRO A 465 -33.56 -6.08 -14.40
CA PRO A 465 -34.65 -5.84 -13.45
C PRO A 465 -34.45 -4.55 -12.63
N GLY A 466 -35.44 -3.66 -12.69
CA GLY A 466 -35.41 -2.38 -11.96
C GLY A 466 -34.62 -1.26 -12.66
N ALA A 467 -34.13 -1.49 -13.89
CA ALA A 467 -33.51 -0.44 -14.69
C ALA A 467 -34.51 0.65 -15.10
N LEU A 468 -34.01 1.87 -15.27
CA LEU A 468 -34.75 3.00 -15.79
C LEU A 468 -34.28 3.27 -17.23
N ASN A 469 -35.21 3.21 -18.19
CA ASN A 469 -34.89 3.49 -19.59
C ASN A 469 -34.83 5.00 -19.86
N ILE A 470 -33.66 5.49 -20.29
CA ILE A 470 -33.41 6.89 -20.62
C ILE A 470 -32.57 6.96 -21.91
N PRO A 471 -33.21 6.85 -23.09
CA PRO A 471 -32.51 6.92 -24.37
C PRO A 471 -31.94 8.31 -24.65
N PRO A 472 -30.86 8.43 -25.45
CA PRO A 472 -30.30 9.72 -25.83
C PRO A 472 -31.27 10.55 -26.66
N GLY A 473 -31.35 11.86 -26.37
CA GLY A 473 -32.21 12.80 -27.08
C GLY A 473 -33.40 13.33 -26.27
N SER A 474 -33.62 12.84 -25.05
CA SER A 474 -34.61 13.40 -24.11
C SER A 474 -34.13 14.67 -23.37
N GLY A 475 -32.94 15.20 -23.70
CA GLY A 475 -32.34 16.41 -23.14
C GLY A 475 -30.84 16.50 -23.47
N GLU A 476 -30.28 17.71 -23.49
CA GLU A 476 -28.83 17.93 -23.55
C GLU A 476 -28.10 17.28 -22.35
N PRO A 477 -26.80 16.98 -22.45
CA PRO A 477 -26.00 16.51 -21.30
C PRO A 477 -26.16 17.47 -20.12
N GLY A 478 -26.79 17.01 -19.02
CA GLY A 478 -27.09 17.84 -17.84
C GLY A 478 -28.56 18.27 -17.71
N GLN A 479 -29.41 18.06 -18.72
CA GLN A 479 -30.87 18.22 -18.64
C GLN A 479 -31.58 16.86 -18.56
N TRP A 480 -31.13 16.03 -17.63
CA TRP A 480 -31.85 14.81 -17.30
C TRP A 480 -33.22 15.17 -16.72
N GLY A 481 -34.31 14.65 -17.29
CA GLY A 481 -35.66 14.95 -16.83
C GLY A 481 -35.87 14.63 -15.34
N GLU A 482 -36.91 15.20 -14.73
CA GLU A 482 -37.25 14.99 -13.31
C GLU A 482 -37.15 13.54 -12.80
N PRO A 483 -37.53 12.48 -13.56
CA PRO A 483 -37.44 11.10 -13.10
C PRO A 483 -36.03 10.67 -12.70
N LEU A 484 -35.00 11.09 -13.46
CA LEU A 484 -33.62 10.73 -13.13
C LEU A 484 -33.10 11.59 -11.99
N GLN A 485 -33.37 12.89 -11.99
CA GLN A 485 -32.94 13.78 -10.90
C GLN A 485 -33.50 13.32 -9.54
N SER A 486 -34.75 12.89 -9.49
CA SER A 486 -35.34 12.31 -8.29
C SER A 486 -34.70 10.96 -7.93
N ALA A 487 -34.40 10.10 -8.91
CA ALA A 487 -33.79 8.80 -8.68
C ALA A 487 -32.31 8.86 -8.25
N LEU A 488 -31.58 9.90 -8.62
CA LEU A 488 -30.17 10.13 -8.25
C LEU A 488 -30.00 10.60 -6.80
N GLN A 489 -31.08 11.03 -6.13
CA GLN A 489 -31.03 11.44 -4.73
C GLN A 489 -30.67 10.26 -3.81
N GLY A 490 -29.75 10.49 -2.87
CA GLY A 490 -29.40 9.54 -1.80
C GLY A 490 -28.12 8.72 -1.99
N GLY A 491 -27.17 9.16 -2.82
CA GLY A 491 -25.82 8.58 -2.89
C GLY A 491 -25.77 7.15 -3.46
N ARG A 492 -26.72 6.84 -4.35
CA ARG A 492 -26.82 5.54 -5.04
C ARG A 492 -25.64 5.33 -5.98
N MET A 493 -25.22 4.08 -6.13
CA MET A 493 -24.35 3.69 -7.25
C MET A 493 -25.18 3.71 -8.53
N VAL A 494 -24.65 4.30 -9.60
CA VAL A 494 -25.35 4.42 -10.89
C VAL A 494 -24.60 3.63 -11.92
N VAL A 495 -25.25 2.65 -12.56
CA VAL A 495 -24.66 1.86 -13.63
C VAL A 495 -25.35 2.21 -14.94
N VAL A 496 -24.61 2.81 -15.86
CA VAL A 496 -25.10 3.14 -17.20
C VAL A 496 -24.91 1.93 -18.11
N ALA A 497 -26.00 1.44 -18.68
CA ALA A 497 -26.02 0.28 -19.57
C ALA A 497 -26.52 0.69 -20.96
N GLY A 498 -25.77 0.35 -22.00
CA GLY A 498 -26.17 0.44 -23.40
C GLY A 498 -25.99 -0.91 -24.09
N SER A 499 -26.37 -1.05 -25.36
CA SER A 499 -25.85 -2.16 -26.16
C SER A 499 -24.44 -1.82 -26.65
N GLN A 500 -23.75 -2.79 -27.23
CA GLN A 500 -22.49 -2.54 -27.94
C GLN A 500 -22.61 -1.48 -29.05
N LYS A 501 -23.77 -1.36 -29.71
CA LYS A 501 -24.00 -0.31 -30.72
C LYS A 501 -24.14 1.08 -30.11
N GLU A 502 -24.69 1.17 -28.90
CA GLU A 502 -24.87 2.41 -28.16
C GLU A 502 -23.72 2.67 -27.15
N HIS A 503 -22.55 2.05 -27.33
CA HIS A 503 -21.43 2.23 -26.41
C HIS A 503 -21.05 3.72 -26.23
N ASN A 504 -20.86 4.45 -27.33
CA ASN A 504 -20.53 5.89 -27.30
C ASN A 504 -21.62 6.72 -26.60
N THR A 505 -22.88 6.33 -26.77
CA THR A 505 -24.01 6.97 -26.09
C THR A 505 -23.93 6.73 -24.58
N ALA A 506 -23.68 5.49 -24.17
CA ALA A 506 -23.54 5.12 -22.76
C ALA A 506 -22.36 5.85 -22.10
N VAL A 507 -21.22 5.95 -22.80
CA VAL A 507 -20.06 6.74 -22.36
C VAL A 507 -20.43 8.23 -22.22
N SER A 508 -21.07 8.83 -23.22
CA SER A 508 -21.51 10.23 -23.14
C SER A 508 -22.48 10.47 -21.99
N ALA A 509 -23.41 9.55 -21.74
CA ALA A 509 -24.34 9.61 -20.62
C ALA A 509 -23.62 9.53 -19.27
N ALA A 510 -22.72 8.56 -19.10
CA ALA A 510 -21.94 8.38 -17.88
C ALA A 510 -21.03 9.58 -17.60
N ASN A 511 -20.32 10.08 -18.61
CA ASN A 511 -19.50 11.29 -18.51
C ASN A 511 -20.34 12.50 -18.13
N GLY A 512 -21.54 12.64 -18.68
CA GLY A 512 -22.49 13.69 -18.32
C GLY A 512 -22.90 13.64 -16.84
N LEU A 513 -23.13 12.44 -16.30
CA LEU A 513 -23.43 12.26 -14.87
C LEU A 513 -22.25 12.67 -13.98
N VAL A 514 -21.03 12.23 -14.30
CA VAL A 514 -19.81 12.63 -13.57
C VAL A 514 -19.62 14.15 -13.61
N ARG A 515 -19.79 14.77 -14.79
CA ARG A 515 -19.69 16.24 -14.97
C ARG A 515 -20.75 17.01 -14.18
N SER A 516 -21.91 16.40 -13.90
CA SER A 516 -22.92 16.97 -13.00
C SER A 516 -22.64 16.75 -11.51
N GLY A 517 -21.50 16.14 -11.14
CA GLY A 517 -21.11 15.89 -9.76
C GLY A 517 -21.68 14.60 -9.17
N GLN A 518 -22.24 13.70 -9.98
CA GLN A 518 -22.74 12.41 -9.50
C GLN A 518 -21.58 11.48 -9.18
N ALA A 519 -21.47 11.07 -7.91
CA ALA A 519 -20.49 10.07 -7.49
C ALA A 519 -21.00 8.65 -7.78
N ARG A 520 -20.08 7.68 -7.74
CA ARG A 520 -20.35 6.24 -7.89
C ARG A 520 -21.03 5.86 -9.21
N VAL A 521 -20.66 6.56 -10.29
CA VAL A 521 -21.10 6.24 -11.65
C VAL A 521 -20.17 5.16 -12.21
N CYS A 522 -20.74 4.13 -12.84
CA CYS A 522 -20.01 3.10 -13.59
C CYS A 522 -20.65 2.89 -14.96
N LEU A 523 -19.84 2.44 -15.92
CA LEU A 523 -20.31 1.93 -17.21
C LEU A 523 -20.39 0.39 -17.18
N LEU A 524 -21.48 -0.20 -17.67
CA LEU A 524 -21.57 -1.66 -17.79
C LEU A 524 -20.62 -2.17 -18.89
N HIS A 525 -19.64 -2.98 -18.49
CA HIS A 525 -18.68 -3.58 -19.42
C HIS A 525 -19.38 -4.57 -20.36
N GLY A 526 -19.11 -4.48 -21.67
CA GLY A 526 -19.72 -5.32 -22.69
C GLY A 526 -21.20 -5.01 -22.97
N GLY A 527 -21.78 -4.03 -22.29
CA GLY A 527 -23.18 -3.63 -22.44
C GLY A 527 -24.17 -4.72 -22.00
N VAL A 528 -25.42 -4.58 -22.44
CA VAL A 528 -26.48 -5.56 -22.12
C VAL A 528 -26.23 -6.92 -22.79
N GLU A 529 -25.45 -6.97 -23.88
CA GLU A 529 -25.02 -8.21 -24.54
C GLU A 529 -24.22 -9.14 -23.60
N ALA A 530 -23.47 -8.59 -22.65
CA ALA A 530 -22.73 -9.39 -21.67
C ALA A 530 -23.69 -10.27 -20.84
N LEU A 531 -24.87 -9.74 -20.51
CA LEU A 531 -25.91 -10.47 -19.77
C LEU A 531 -26.72 -11.43 -20.67
N ARG A 532 -27.01 -11.03 -21.91
CA ARG A 532 -27.69 -11.90 -22.90
C ARG A 532 -26.88 -13.13 -23.25
N THR A 533 -25.58 -12.96 -23.46
CA THR A 533 -24.66 -14.06 -23.82
C THR A 533 -24.59 -15.12 -22.72
N ALA A 534 -24.79 -14.72 -21.47
CA ALA A 534 -24.89 -15.62 -20.33
C ALA A 534 -26.30 -16.19 -20.08
N GLY A 535 -27.28 -15.87 -20.93
CA GLY A 535 -28.67 -16.32 -20.80
C GLY A 535 -29.42 -15.70 -19.62
N LEU A 536 -28.93 -14.57 -19.09
CA LEU A 536 -29.55 -13.86 -17.96
C LEU A 536 -30.61 -12.84 -18.39
N LEU A 537 -30.62 -12.49 -19.68
CA LEU A 537 -31.62 -11.65 -20.32
C LEU A 537 -32.01 -12.32 -21.64
N GLU A 538 -33.30 -12.27 -21.97
CA GLU A 538 -33.81 -12.71 -23.29
C GLU A 538 -33.38 -11.79 -24.44
#